data_AF-A0A7X6YPL4-F1
#
_entry.id   AF-A0A7X6YPL4-F1
#
_cell.length_a   1.000
_cell.length_b   1.000
_cell.length_c   1.000
_cell.angle_alpha   90.00
_cell.angle_beta   90.00
_cell.angle_gamma   90.00
#
_symmetry.space_group_name_H-M   'P 1'
#
loop_
_entity.id
_entity.type
_entity.pdbx_description
1 polymer ?
#
loop_
_entity_poly.entity_id
_entity_poly.type
_entity_poly.pdbx_seq_one_letter_code
_entity_poly.pdbx_strand_id
1 'polypeptide(L)'
;MPSIDDTALYAEDQVTDQANKGLSISLPYRPPYRFQAMLSFLEGRAIPGVELVADDEYSRTVRLADDKGKELSGCLRVGHDVEKQALTATVSESLRPVWPRIRERLRNLFDLDCDPEIVYAALSSMKEIVPAALVPGTRVPGSFDAFEMA
;
A
#
# COMPACT_ATOMS: atom_id res chain seq x y z
N MET A 1 -20.12 12.28 -37.91
CA MET A 1 -19.67 12.95 -36.67
C MET A 1 -20.83 13.06 -35.71
N PRO A 2 -20.64 12.89 -34.39
CA PRO A 2 -19.44 12.44 -33.64
C PRO A 2 -19.56 10.91 -33.35
N SER A 3 -18.55 10.02 -33.39
CA SER A 3 -17.21 9.95 -32.77
C SER A 3 -17.25 10.10 -31.24
N ILE A 4 -17.63 9.02 -30.56
CA ILE A 4 -17.42 8.84 -29.12
C ILE A 4 -16.16 7.99 -29.00
N ASP A 5 -15.15 8.55 -28.32
CA ASP A 5 -13.88 7.91 -28.01
C ASP A 5 -14.10 6.75 -27.01
N ASP A 6 -14.01 5.51 -27.49
CA ASP A 6 -14.02 4.27 -26.71
C ASP A 6 -12.67 3.97 -26.02
N THR A 7 -11.87 5.00 -25.71
CA THR A 7 -10.48 4.79 -25.24
C THR A 7 -10.35 4.69 -23.71
N ALA A 8 -11.41 4.97 -22.93
CA ALA A 8 -11.33 4.98 -21.46
C ALA A 8 -11.71 3.64 -20.77
N LEU A 9 -12.51 2.77 -21.41
CA LEU A 9 -13.06 1.57 -20.75
C LEU A 9 -12.11 0.34 -20.73
N TYR A 10 -11.00 0.37 -21.46
CA TYR A 10 -10.12 -0.81 -21.58
C TYR A 10 -8.97 -0.86 -20.55
N ALA A 11 -8.77 0.19 -19.76
CA ALA A 11 -7.68 0.25 -18.78
C ALA A 11 -8.07 -0.32 -17.41
N GLU A 12 -9.34 -0.21 -17.01
CA GLU A 12 -9.81 -0.60 -15.68
C GLU A 12 -9.91 -2.13 -15.54
N ASP A 13 -10.38 -2.84 -16.58
CA ASP A 13 -10.56 -4.30 -16.58
C ASP A 13 -9.24 -5.09 -16.70
N GLN A 14 -8.20 -4.52 -17.33
CA GLN A 14 -6.92 -5.22 -17.52
C GLN A 14 -6.05 -5.18 -16.25
N VAL A 15 -6.21 -4.14 -15.42
CA VAL A 15 -5.47 -3.98 -14.15
C VAL A 15 -5.98 -4.95 -13.09
N THR A 16 -7.30 -5.20 -13.05
CA THR A 16 -7.95 -6.10 -12.08
C THR A 16 -7.66 -7.57 -12.36
N ASP A 17 -7.66 -8.01 -13.62
CA ASP A 17 -7.46 -9.42 -14.00
C ASP A 17 -6.00 -9.90 -13.84
N GLN A 18 -5.01 -9.04 -14.12
CA GLN A 18 -3.60 -9.44 -14.04
C GLN A 18 -3.10 -9.64 -12.60
N ALA A 19 -3.68 -8.93 -11.62
CA ALA A 19 -3.36 -9.16 -10.20
C ALA A 19 -4.15 -10.34 -9.61
N ASN A 20 -5.19 -10.87 -10.27
CA ASN A 20 -5.86 -12.11 -9.88
C ASN A 20 -5.03 -13.39 -10.14
N LYS A 21 -3.93 -13.27 -10.91
CA LYS A 21 -2.90 -14.30 -11.13
C LYS A 21 -1.54 -13.94 -10.49
N GLY A 22 -1.53 -13.11 -9.43
CA GLY A 22 -0.32 -12.70 -8.73
C GLY A 22 0.11 -13.67 -7.62
N LEU A 23 1.37 -13.60 -7.18
CA LEU A 23 1.78 -14.27 -5.94
C LEU A 23 1.42 -13.39 -4.74
N SER A 24 0.95 -14.03 -3.67
CA SER A 24 0.70 -13.37 -2.40
C SER A 24 1.93 -13.35 -1.49
N ILE A 25 2.17 -12.20 -0.87
CA ILE A 25 3.19 -11.95 0.14
C ILE A 25 2.47 -11.58 1.43
N SER A 26 2.78 -12.26 2.53
CA SER A 26 2.31 -11.89 3.86
C SER A 26 3.25 -10.87 4.49
N LEU A 27 2.68 -9.78 5.00
CA LEU A 27 3.39 -8.65 5.60
C LEU A 27 2.92 -8.47 7.05
N PRO A 28 3.52 -9.18 8.02
CA PRO A 28 3.12 -9.11 9.41
C PRO A 28 3.40 -7.73 10.01
N TYR A 29 2.54 -7.32 10.94
CA TYR A 29 2.66 -6.10 11.74
C TYR A 29 2.47 -6.43 13.23
N ARG A 30 2.87 -5.51 14.12
CA ARG A 30 2.54 -5.60 15.55
C ARG A 30 1.17 -4.97 15.82
N PRO A 31 0.16 -5.68 16.34
CA PRO A 31 -1.13 -5.05 16.66
C PRO A 31 -0.99 -4.06 17.83
N PRO A 32 -1.94 -3.12 18.00
CA PRO A 32 -3.07 -2.83 17.11
C PRO A 32 -2.64 -2.14 15.80
N TYR A 33 -3.45 -2.29 14.75
CA TYR A 33 -3.21 -1.67 13.44
C TYR A 33 -4.53 -1.14 12.85
N ARG A 34 -4.58 0.16 12.55
CA ARG A 34 -5.79 0.82 12.05
C ARG A 34 -5.81 0.88 10.52
N PHE A 35 -5.98 -0.27 9.87
CA PHE A 35 -5.89 -0.38 8.41
C PHE A 35 -6.85 0.55 7.66
N GLN A 36 -8.09 0.68 8.13
CA GLN A 36 -9.06 1.60 7.51
C GLN A 36 -8.64 3.07 7.58
N ALA A 37 -7.99 3.48 8.67
CA ALA A 37 -7.45 4.83 8.80
C ALA A 37 -6.25 5.04 7.85
N MET A 38 -5.44 4.00 7.63
CA MET A 38 -4.37 4.00 6.65
C MET A 38 -4.92 4.12 5.22
N LEU A 39 -5.93 3.32 4.86
CA LEU A 39 -6.59 3.42 3.55
C LEU A 39 -7.20 4.80 3.32
N SER A 40 -7.91 5.36 4.30
CA SER A 40 -8.46 6.72 4.21
C SER A 40 -7.38 7.78 3.98
N PHE A 41 -6.20 7.61 4.59
CA PHE A 41 -5.07 8.51 4.38
C PHE A 41 -4.51 8.39 2.95
N LEU A 42 -4.35 7.16 2.45
CA LEU A 42 -3.82 6.88 1.12
C LEU A 42 -4.79 7.33 0.04
N GLU A 43 -6.10 7.10 0.20
CA GLU A 43 -7.15 7.54 -0.72
C GLU A 43 -7.10 9.05 -0.93
N GLY A 44 -6.99 9.83 0.15
CA GLY A 44 -6.89 11.30 0.06
C GLY A 44 -5.64 11.83 -0.64
N ARG A 45 -4.69 10.96 -1.00
CA ARG A 45 -3.43 11.27 -1.68
C ARG A 45 -3.20 10.43 -2.94
N ALA A 46 -4.16 9.58 -3.29
CA ALA A 46 -4.00 8.60 -4.35
C ALA A 46 -3.67 9.31 -5.67
N ILE A 47 -2.60 8.86 -6.33
CA ILE A 47 -2.19 9.39 -7.63
C ILE A 47 -3.12 8.83 -8.72
N PRO A 48 -3.91 9.66 -9.43
CA PRO A 48 -4.85 9.18 -10.44
C PRO A 48 -4.17 8.34 -11.53
N GLY A 49 -4.71 7.15 -11.79
CA GLY A 49 -4.15 6.20 -12.77
C GLY A 49 -2.94 5.41 -12.29
N VAL A 50 -2.42 5.68 -11.09
CA VAL A 50 -1.31 4.93 -10.48
C VAL A 50 -1.77 4.16 -9.26
N GLU A 51 -2.57 4.79 -8.40
CA GLU A 51 -3.05 4.24 -7.13
C GLU A 51 -4.58 4.26 -7.08
N LEU A 52 -5.14 3.27 -6.38
CA LEU A 52 -6.58 3.15 -6.14
C LEU A 52 -6.82 2.58 -4.75
N VAL A 53 -7.73 3.19 -4.00
CA VAL A 53 -8.30 2.60 -2.80
C VAL A 53 -9.77 2.29 -3.11
N ALA A 54 -10.12 1.00 -3.07
CA ALA A 54 -11.47 0.52 -3.33
C ALA A 54 -11.66 -0.84 -2.65
N ASP A 55 -12.89 -1.17 -2.26
CA ASP A 55 -13.25 -2.48 -1.71
C ASP A 55 -12.38 -2.95 -0.53
N ASP A 56 -12.04 -2.03 0.39
CA ASP A 56 -11.15 -2.28 1.52
C ASP A 56 -9.73 -2.75 1.13
N GLU A 57 -9.28 -2.41 -0.09
CA GLU A 57 -7.93 -2.70 -0.57
C GLU A 57 -7.24 -1.44 -1.10
N TYR A 58 -5.90 -1.46 -1.02
CA TYR A 58 -5.05 -0.51 -1.73
C TYR A 58 -4.40 -1.21 -2.92
N SER A 59 -4.48 -0.60 -4.10
CA SER A 59 -3.91 -1.10 -5.34
C SER A 59 -2.98 -0.08 -5.95
N ARG A 60 -1.91 -0.52 -6.61
CA ARG A 60 -1.06 0.36 -7.42
C ARG A 60 -0.38 -0.32 -8.59
N THR A 61 -0.01 0.49 -9.58
CA THR A 61 0.98 0.10 -10.58
C THR A 61 2.40 0.28 -10.02
N VAL A 62 3.32 -0.55 -10.51
CA VAL A 62 4.73 -0.54 -10.11
C VAL A 62 5.58 -0.67 -11.35
N ARG A 63 6.61 0.17 -11.45
CA ARG A 63 7.70 0.06 -12.43
C ARG A 63 9.03 0.12 -11.69
N LEU A 64 9.84 -0.94 -11.81
CA LEU A 64 11.15 -1.05 -11.16
C LEU A 64 12.13 -1.77 -12.08
N ALA A 65 13.41 -1.37 -12.04
CA ALA A 65 14.47 -2.12 -12.70
C ALA A 65 14.98 -3.26 -11.80
N ASP A 66 15.24 -4.45 -12.35
CA ASP A 66 15.94 -5.52 -11.63
C ASP A 66 17.43 -5.20 -11.43
N ASP A 67 18.18 -6.08 -10.77
CA ASP A 67 19.62 -5.88 -10.51
C ASP A 67 20.47 -5.83 -11.78
N LYS A 68 19.91 -6.23 -12.93
CA LYS A 68 20.55 -6.19 -14.26
C LYS A 68 20.10 -4.98 -15.08
N GLY A 69 19.31 -4.08 -14.49
CA GLY A 69 18.78 -2.89 -15.15
C GLY A 69 17.60 -3.15 -16.08
N LYS A 70 17.03 -4.36 -16.10
CA LYS A 70 15.83 -4.64 -16.89
C LYS A 70 14.63 -4.03 -16.19
N GLU A 71 13.91 -3.17 -16.89
CA GLU A 71 12.64 -2.64 -16.38
C GLU A 71 11.55 -3.71 -16.33
N LEU A 72 10.87 -3.76 -15.20
CA LEU A 72 9.75 -4.63 -14.92
C LEU A 72 8.56 -3.75 -14.53
N SER A 73 7.38 -4.12 -15.02
CA SER A 73 6.13 -3.43 -14.68
C SER A 73 5.05 -4.43 -14.31
N GLY A 74 4.13 -4.02 -13.45
CA GLY A 74 2.99 -4.82 -13.02
C GLY A 74 2.14 -4.07 -12.02
N CYS A 75 1.19 -4.76 -11.43
CA CYS A 75 0.32 -4.21 -10.40
C CYS A 75 0.48 -4.99 -9.10
N LEU A 76 0.10 -4.35 -8.00
CA LEU A 76 -0.09 -5.02 -6.72
C LEU A 76 -1.39 -4.56 -6.08
N ARG A 77 -1.93 -5.42 -5.23
CA ARG A 77 -3.06 -5.14 -4.34
C ARG A 77 -2.71 -5.53 -2.91
N VAL A 78 -3.20 -4.78 -1.93
CA VAL A 78 -2.93 -4.99 -0.52
C VAL A 78 -4.26 -4.98 0.24
N GLY A 79 -4.58 -6.10 0.85
CA GLY A 79 -5.71 -6.27 1.76
C GLY A 79 -5.26 -6.61 3.18
N HIS A 80 -6.21 -6.71 4.10
CA HIS A 80 -5.96 -6.93 5.52
C HIS A 80 -6.41 -8.31 5.99
N ASP A 81 -5.47 -9.12 6.48
CA ASP A 81 -5.76 -10.38 7.18
C ASP A 81 -5.65 -10.13 8.69
N VAL A 82 -6.79 -9.78 9.31
CA VAL A 82 -6.87 -9.46 10.74
C VAL A 82 -6.51 -10.66 11.61
N GLU A 83 -6.91 -11.87 11.19
CA GLU A 83 -6.66 -13.11 11.95
C GLU A 83 -5.16 -13.41 12.03
N LYS A 84 -4.42 -13.19 10.92
CA LYS A 84 -2.97 -13.38 10.88
C LYS A 84 -2.16 -12.17 11.33
N GLN A 85 -2.82 -11.07 11.70
CA GLN A 85 -2.17 -9.81 12.06
C GLN A 85 -1.17 -9.35 10.98
N ALA A 86 -1.60 -9.44 9.72
CA ALA A 86 -0.76 -9.17 8.57
C ALA A 86 -1.54 -8.46 7.46
N LEU A 87 -0.83 -7.70 6.63
CA LEU A 87 -1.34 -7.30 5.33
C LEU A 87 -1.00 -8.39 4.31
N THR A 88 -1.91 -8.66 3.38
CA THR A 88 -1.68 -9.60 2.28
C THR A 88 -1.51 -8.79 1.00
N ALA A 89 -0.33 -8.88 0.39
CA ALA A 89 -0.03 -8.21 -0.86
C ALA A 89 -0.02 -9.21 -2.02
N THR A 90 -0.93 -9.10 -2.97
CA THR A 90 -0.92 -9.88 -4.20
C THR A 90 -0.21 -9.09 -5.29
N VAL A 91 0.86 -9.64 -5.86
CA VAL A 91 1.77 -8.94 -6.78
C VAL A 91 1.86 -9.68 -8.11
N SER A 92 1.78 -8.97 -9.24
CA SER A 92 1.98 -9.55 -10.58
C SER A 92 3.28 -10.36 -10.66
N GLU A 93 3.23 -11.53 -11.31
CA GLU A 93 4.41 -12.41 -11.45
C GLU A 93 5.57 -11.76 -12.21
N SER A 94 5.29 -10.80 -13.09
CA SER A 94 6.31 -10.02 -13.82
C SER A 94 7.28 -9.28 -12.89
N LEU A 95 6.85 -8.98 -11.67
CA LEU A 95 7.63 -8.27 -10.65
C LEU A 95 8.38 -9.22 -9.70
N ARG A 96 8.31 -10.54 -9.92
CA ARG A 96 8.99 -11.55 -9.09
C ARG A 96 10.48 -11.30 -8.86
N PRO A 97 11.28 -10.87 -9.86
CA PRO A 97 12.69 -10.57 -9.65
C PRO A 97 12.96 -9.44 -8.65
N VAL A 98 11.98 -8.56 -8.40
CA VAL A 98 12.12 -7.38 -7.51
C VAL A 98 11.25 -7.48 -6.24
N TRP A 99 10.71 -8.65 -5.94
CA TRP A 99 9.86 -8.86 -4.76
C TRP A 99 10.45 -8.42 -3.43
N PRO A 100 11.73 -8.69 -3.11
CA PRO A 100 12.30 -8.20 -1.85
C PRO A 100 12.18 -6.68 -1.73
N ARG A 101 12.38 -5.95 -2.83
CA ARG A 101 12.27 -4.48 -2.86
C ARG A 101 10.83 -4.01 -2.78
N ILE A 102 9.88 -4.71 -3.43
CA ILE A 102 8.45 -4.42 -3.28
C ILE A 102 8.01 -4.64 -1.83
N ARG A 103 8.43 -5.75 -1.21
CA ARG A 103 8.14 -6.05 0.20
C ARG A 103 8.62 -4.91 1.10
N GLU A 104 9.86 -4.47 0.98
CA GLU A 104 10.38 -3.35 1.79
C GLU A 104 9.63 -2.03 1.54
N ARG A 105 9.31 -1.71 0.28
CA ARG A 105 8.52 -0.52 -0.06
C ARG A 105 7.11 -0.55 0.55
N LEU A 106 6.46 -1.71 0.54
CA LEU A 106 5.16 -1.89 1.19
C LEU A 106 5.28 -1.78 2.71
N ARG A 107 6.33 -2.36 3.32
CA ARG A 107 6.57 -2.21 4.77
C ARG A 107 6.74 -0.74 5.17
N ASN A 108 7.44 0.05 4.36
CA ASN A 108 7.62 1.47 4.58
C ASN A 108 6.33 2.26 4.35
N LEU A 109 5.63 2.03 3.23
CA LEU A 109 4.37 2.71 2.92
C LEU A 109 3.34 2.52 4.05
N PHE A 110 3.20 1.29 4.54
CA PHE A 110 2.23 0.91 5.57
C PHE A 110 2.79 0.97 7.01
N ASP A 111 4.04 1.40 7.21
CA ASP A 111 4.70 1.50 8.53
C ASP A 111 4.57 0.22 9.38
N LEU A 112 4.89 -0.92 8.76
CA LEU A 112 4.70 -2.25 9.36
C LEU A 112 5.78 -2.62 10.40
N ASP A 113 6.88 -1.86 10.42
CA ASP A 113 7.97 -2.03 11.38
C ASP A 113 7.72 -1.31 12.71
N CYS A 114 6.73 -0.40 12.77
CA CYS A 114 6.38 0.33 13.98
C CYS A 114 5.95 -0.60 15.12
N ASP A 115 6.47 -0.30 16.31
CA ASP A 115 6.02 -0.84 17.59
C ASP A 115 5.04 0.15 18.23
N PRO A 116 3.72 -0.14 18.16
CA PRO A 116 2.70 0.82 18.59
C PRO A 116 2.74 1.08 20.10
N GLU A 117 3.22 0.13 20.91
CA GLU A 117 3.31 0.29 22.37
C GLU A 117 4.44 1.25 22.75
N ILE A 118 5.60 1.13 22.09
CA ILE A 118 6.73 2.06 22.31
C ILE A 118 6.31 3.49 21.92
N VAL A 119 5.67 3.66 20.76
CA VAL A 119 5.19 4.97 20.30
C VAL A 119 4.17 5.55 21.28
N TYR A 120 3.19 4.75 21.71
CA TYR A 120 2.17 5.18 22.64
C TYR A 120 2.77 5.60 24.00
N ALA A 121 3.71 4.82 24.54
CA ALA A 121 4.38 5.13 25.79
C ALA A 121 5.16 6.46 25.70
N ALA A 122 5.91 6.67 24.62
CA ALA A 122 6.70 7.89 24.41
C ALA A 122 5.84 9.16 24.30
N LEU A 123 4.63 9.04 23.75
CA LEU A 123 3.71 10.17 23.54
C LEU A 123 2.63 10.28 24.63
N SER A 124 2.68 9.44 25.66
CA SER A 124 1.65 9.37 26.72
C SER A 124 1.43 10.70 27.45
N SER A 125 2.49 11.49 27.65
CA SER A 125 2.41 12.82 28.28
C SER A 125 1.68 13.86 27.43
N MET A 126 1.56 13.65 26.12
CA MET A 126 0.84 14.55 25.21
C MET A 126 -0.68 14.34 25.24
N LYS A 127 -1.16 13.29 25.91
CA LYS A 127 -2.59 12.97 25.95
C LYS A 127 -3.45 14.09 26.55
N GLU A 128 -2.90 14.86 27.49
CA GLU A 128 -3.60 16.02 28.08
C GLU A 128 -3.66 17.23 27.15
N ILE A 129 -2.74 17.30 26.17
CA ILE A 129 -2.60 18.42 25.24
C ILE A 129 -3.42 18.16 23.97
N VAL A 130 -3.31 16.95 23.41
CA VAL A 130 -4.03 16.56 22.19
C VAL A 130 -4.61 15.15 22.36
N PRO A 131 -5.73 14.99 23.10
CA PRO A 131 -6.28 13.67 23.42
C PRO A 131 -6.58 12.81 22.19
N ALA A 132 -6.94 13.45 21.07
CA ALA A 132 -7.26 12.77 19.81
C ALA A 132 -6.02 12.30 19.03
N ALA A 133 -4.81 12.78 19.35
CA ALA A 133 -3.59 12.42 18.64
C ALA A 133 -3.02 11.05 19.05
N LEU A 134 -3.47 10.50 20.18
CA LEU A 134 -2.90 9.29 20.76
C LEU A 134 -3.88 8.10 20.71
N VAL A 135 -4.25 7.70 19.50
CA VAL A 135 -5.09 6.50 19.29
C VAL A 135 -4.19 5.28 19.05
N PRO A 136 -4.30 4.19 19.83
CA PRO A 136 -3.50 2.99 19.62
C PRO A 136 -3.60 2.44 18.20
N GLY A 137 -2.46 2.00 17.66
CA GLY A 137 -2.36 1.43 16.31
C GLY A 137 -2.41 2.45 15.18
N THR A 138 -2.37 3.75 15.51
CA THR A 138 -2.05 4.81 14.55
C THR A 138 -0.63 4.60 14.03
N ARG A 139 -0.47 4.80 12.73
CA ARG A 139 0.78 4.61 11.98
C ARG A 139 1.17 5.90 11.29
N VAL A 140 2.43 5.99 10.87
CA VAL A 140 2.90 7.09 10.03
C VAL A 140 2.97 6.59 8.59
N PRO A 141 2.01 6.94 7.72
CA PRO A 141 2.06 6.51 6.33
C PRO A 141 3.35 7.00 5.68
N GLY A 142 4.12 6.06 5.14
CA GLY A 142 5.34 6.35 4.42
C GLY A 142 5.07 6.63 2.94
N SER A 143 6.07 6.33 2.11
CA SER A 143 5.92 6.31 0.65
C SER A 143 6.47 5.02 0.08
N PHE A 144 5.91 4.62 -1.05
CA PHE A 144 6.41 3.50 -1.83
C PHE A 144 7.71 3.83 -2.58
N ASP A 145 7.92 5.10 -2.94
CA ASP A 145 9.17 5.60 -3.49
C ASP A 145 9.52 6.96 -2.88
N ALA A 146 10.79 7.17 -2.52
CA ALA A 146 11.24 8.45 -1.96
C ALA A 146 11.01 9.62 -2.93
N PHE A 147 11.05 9.35 -4.25
CA PHE A 147 10.76 10.38 -5.26
C PHE A 147 9.28 10.76 -5.33
N GLU A 148 8.36 9.93 -4.83
CA GLU A 148 6.92 10.24 -4.80
C GLU A 148 6.56 11.24 -3.67
N MET A 149 7.50 11.57 -2.76
CA MET A 149 7.29 12.54 -1.67
C MET A 149 7.96 13.92 -1.89
N ALA A 150 8.69 14.10 -2.99
CA ALA A 150 9.53 15.28 -3.26
C ALA A 150 8.77 16.41 -3.98
#